data_AF-A0A820N6J3-F1
#
_entry.id   AF-A0A820N6J3-F1
#
_cell.length_a   1.000
_cell.length_b   1.000
_cell.length_c   1.000
_cell.angle_alpha   90.00
_cell.angle_beta   90.00
_cell.angle_gamma   90.00
#
_symmetry.space_group_name_H-M   'P 1'
#
loop_
_entity.id
_entity.type
_entity.pdbx_description
1 polymer ?
#
loop_
_entity_poly.entity_id
_entity_poly.type
_entity_poly.pdbx_seq_one_letter_code
_entity_poly.pdbx_strand_id
1 'polypeptide(L)' 'KINPQVIVLCHGGPIAEPDDVQYILARTHGIKGFFGASSMERLPTEIALVEKYKTIQTIRTYKERLK' A
#
# COMPACT_ATOMS: atom_id res chain seq x y z
N LYS A 1 23.28 28.18 6.52
CA LYS A 1 22.06 28.53 5.74
C LYS A 1 21.47 27.25 5.15
N ILE A 2 20.14 27.08 5.15
CA ILE A 2 19.46 25.92 4.54
C ILE A 2 19.07 26.27 3.09
N ASN A 3 19.15 25.31 2.16
CA ASN A 3 18.74 25.49 0.76
C ASN A 3 17.21 25.60 0.65
N PRO A 4 16.64 26.70 0.12
CA PRO A 4 15.18 26.85 -0.03
C PRO A 4 14.57 25.90 -1.07
N GLN A 5 15.38 25.23 -1.89
CA GLN A 5 14.94 24.27 -2.90
C GLN A 5 14.90 22.82 -2.41
N VAL A 6 15.11 22.56 -1.12
CA VAL A 6 15.03 21.20 -0.58
C VAL A 6 13.60 20.66 -0.74
N ILE A 7 13.49 19.45 -1.29
CA ILE A 7 12.22 18.73 -1.38
C ILE A 7 12.08 17.88 -0.12
N VAL A 8 10.97 18.06 0.60
CA VAL A 8 10.66 17.30 1.82
C VAL A 8 9.54 16.33 1.52
N LEU A 9 9.73 15.06 1.86
CA LEU A 9 8.74 13.99 1.70
C LEU A 9 8.43 13.37 3.07
N CYS A 10 7.19 12.90 3.27
CA CYS A 10 6.85 12.09 4.43
C CYS A 10 7.09 10.60 4.15
N HIS A 11 7.39 9.84 5.20
CA HIS A 11 7.66 8.40 5.14
C HIS A 11 7.43 7.76 6.51
N GLY A 12 7.00 6.49 6.53
CA GLY A 12 6.99 5.65 7.72
C GLY A 12 5.90 6.00 8.74
N GLY A 13 6.07 5.48 9.96
CA GLY A 13 5.08 5.63 11.02
C GLY A 13 3.72 5.03 10.61
N PRO A 14 2.60 5.70 10.93
CA PRO A 14 1.27 5.23 10.57
C PRO A 14 0.86 5.53 9.11
N ILE A 15 1.78 5.97 8.25
CA ILE A 15 1.46 6.35 6.86
C ILE A 15 1.65 5.14 5.95
N ALA A 16 0.61 4.31 5.79
CA ALA A 16 0.68 3.08 5.02
C ALA A 16 -0.25 3.08 3.81
N GLU A 17 -1.41 3.71 3.90
CA GLU A 17 -2.44 3.72 2.87
C GLU A 17 -2.59 5.11 2.22
N PRO A 18 -3.23 5.20 1.02
CA PRO A 18 -3.47 6.48 0.37
C PRO A 18 -4.19 7.52 1.24
N ASP A 19 -5.13 7.08 2.07
CA ASP A 19 -5.90 7.94 2.98
C ASP A 19 -5.01 8.55 4.08
N ASP A 20 -3.99 7.82 4.55
CA ASP A 20 -3.01 8.34 5.52
C ASP A 20 -2.15 9.44 4.88
N VAL A 21 -1.72 9.24 3.63
CA VAL A 21 -0.95 10.23 2.88
C VAL A 21 -1.79 11.49 2.69
N GLN A 22 -3.06 11.34 2.31
CA GLN A 22 -3.99 12.47 2.17
C GLN A 22 -4.18 13.20 3.51
N TYR A 23 -4.33 12.47 4.62
CA TYR A 23 -4.47 13.03 5.95
C TYR A 23 -3.30 13.95 6.32
N ILE A 24 -2.07 13.51 6.05
CA ILE A 24 -0.84 14.26 6.33
C ILE A 24 -0.70 15.47 5.42
N LEU A 25 -0.91 15.32 4.12
CA LEU A 25 -0.82 16.43 3.16
C LEU A 25 -1.83 17.53 3.46
N ALA A 26 -3.01 17.18 3.99
CA ALA A 26 -4.03 18.16 4.38
C ALA A 26 -3.71 18.94 5.66
N ARG A 27 -2.74 18.50 6.48
CA ARG A 27 -2.46 19.06 7.82
C ARG A 27 -1.04 19.59 7.99
N THR A 28 -0.21 19.47 6.97
CA THR A 28 1.20 19.88 7.01
C THR A 28 1.52 20.83 5.87
N HIS A 29 2.48 21.72 6.09
CA HIS A 29 2.92 22.70 5.10
C HIS A 29 4.36 22.39 4.70
N GLY A 30 4.70 22.60 3.43
CA GLY A 30 6.08 22.44 2.91
C GLY A 30 6.47 21.00 2.51
N ILE A 31 5.65 19.99 2.83
CA ILE A 31 5.81 18.62 2.32
C ILE A 31 5.35 18.55 0.86
N LYS A 32 6.12 17.86 0.02
CA LYS A 32 5.89 17.76 -1.44
C LYS A 32 5.38 16.40 -1.89
N GLY A 33 5.29 15.42 -1.00
CA GLY A 33 4.77 14.10 -1.32
C GLY A 33 5.13 13.06 -0.25
N PHE A 34 5.00 11.79 -0.64
CA PHE A 34 5.24 10.61 0.19
C PHE A 34 6.26 9.69 -0.46
N PHE A 35 7.14 9.10 0.35
CA PHE A 35 8.10 8.08 -0.08
C PHE A 35 7.66 6.71 0.47
N GLY A 36 7.18 5.84 -0.43
CA GLY A 36 6.72 4.50 -0.08
C GLY A 36 7.80 3.44 -0.22
N ALA A 37 7.77 2.45 0.68
CA ALA A 37 8.54 1.21 0.59
C ALA A 37 7.58 0.03 0.79
N SER A 38 7.47 -0.49 2.02
CA SER A 38 6.55 -1.60 2.33
C SER A 38 5.09 -1.35 1.92
N SER A 39 4.61 -0.10 1.97
CA SER A 39 3.27 0.27 1.52
C SER A 39 3.05 0.16 0.01
N MET A 40 4.11 0.28 -0.80
CA MET A 40 4.02 0.23 -2.26
C MET A 40 4.35 -1.16 -2.83
N GLU A 41 5.23 -1.92 -2.17
CA GLU A 41 5.62 -3.26 -2.63
C GLU A 41 5.02 -4.39 -1.78
N ARG A 42 5.36 -4.47 -0.49
CA ARG A 42 5.06 -5.64 0.35
C ARG A 42 3.57 -5.81 0.60
N LEU A 43 2.91 -4.79 1.17
CA LEU A 43 1.50 -4.87 1.55
C LEU A 43 0.58 -5.22 0.38
N PRO A 44 0.60 -4.50 -0.76
CA PRO A 44 -0.23 -4.86 -1.91
C PRO A 44 0.09 -6.24 -2.48
N THR A 45 1.37 -6.66 -2.45
CA THR A 45 1.76 -8.01 -2.90
C THR A 45 1.19 -9.10 -1.99
N GLU A 46 1.33 -8.95 -0.67
CA GLU A 46 0.85 -9.92 0.30
C GLU A 46 -0.68 -10.07 0.25
N ILE A 47 -1.41 -8.95 0.15
CA ILE A 47 -2.87 -8.94 0.02
C ILE A 47 -3.28 -9.69 -1.25
N ALA A 48 -2.72 -9.31 -2.41
CA ALA A 48 -3.06 -9.92 -3.69
C ALA A 48 -2.75 -11.42 -3.73
N LEU A 49 -1.63 -11.84 -3.12
CA LEU A 49 -1.24 -13.25 -3.03
C LEU A 49 -2.26 -14.06 -2.21
N VAL A 50 -2.64 -13.56 -1.04
CA VAL A 50 -3.61 -14.23 -0.16
C VAL A 50 -4.97 -14.33 -0.83
N GLU A 51 -5.45 -13.26 -1.46
CA GLU A 51 -6.72 -13.27 -2.19
C GLU A 51 -6.71 -14.24 -3.36
N LYS A 52 -5.61 -14.28 -4.12
CA LYS A 52 -5.45 -15.23 -5.23
C LYS A 52 -5.46 -16.66 -4.73
N TYR A 53 -4.73 -16.94 -3.64
CA TYR A 53 -4.69 -18.27 -3.04
C TYR A 53 -6.07 -18.72 -2.56
N LYS A 54 -6.81 -17.86 -1.83
CA LYS A 54 -8.19 -18.14 -1.41
C LYS A 54 -9.10 -18.44 -2.60
N THR A 55 -8.96 -17.69 -3.70
CA THR A 55 -9.75 -17.94 -4.93
C THR A 55 -9.47 -19.32 -5.50
N ILE A 56 -8.20 -19.72 -5.60
CA ILE A 56 -7.81 -21.04 -6.09
C ILE A 56 -8.40 -22.16 -5.24
N GLN A 57 -8.42 -22.00 -3.91
CA GLN A 57 -8.99 -23.00 -3.00
C GLN A 57 -10.49 -23.27 -3.22
N THR A 58 -11.23 -22.32 -3.82
CA THR A 58 -12.65 -22.50 -4.11
C THR A 58 -12.93 -23.30 -5.39
N ILE A 59 -11.89 -23.58 -6.20
CA ILE A 59 -12.04 -24.31 -7.45
C ILE A 59 -12.34 -25.78 -7.15
N ARG A 60 -13.59 -26.20 -7.38
CA ARG A 60 -13.98 -27.61 -7.29
C ARG A 60 -13.20 -28.45 -8.29
N THR A 61 -12.71 -29.58 -7.80
CA THR A 61 -12.09 -30.61 -8.63
C THR A 61 -13.13 -31.30 -9.52
N TYR A 62 -12.68 -31.95 -10.60
CA TYR A 62 -13.57 -32.66 -11.52
C TYR A 62 -14.46 -33.70 -10.83
N LYS A 63 -13.92 -34.40 -9.82
CA LYS A 63 -14.66 -35.41 -9.04
C LYS A 63 -15.78 -34.82 -8.17
N GLU A 64 -15.66 -33.55 -7.76
CA GLU A 64 -16.67 -32.86 -6.94
C GLU A 64 -17.76 -32.16 -7.76
N ARG A 65 -17.59 -32.10 -9.10
CA ARG A 65 -18.58 -31.51 -10.01
C ARG A 65 -19.58 -32.54 -10.58
N LEU A 66 -19.21 -33.83 -10.56
CA LEU A 66 -20.03 -34.94 -11.06
C LEU A 66 -20.86 -35.63 -9.95
N LYS A 67 -20.68 -35.20 -8.69
CA LYS A 67 -21.64 -35.45 -7.61
C LYS A 67 -22.67 -34.34 -7.60
#